data_AF-A0A518HMQ4-F1
#
_entry.id   AF-A0A518HMQ4-F1
#
_cell.length_a   1.000
_cell.length_b   1.000
_cell.length_c   1.000
_cell.angle_alpha   90.00
_cell.angle_beta   90.00
_cell.angle_gamma   90.00
#
_symmetry.space_group_name_H-M   'P 1'
#
loop_
_entity.id
_entity.type
_entity.pdbx_description
1 polymer ?
#
loop_
_entity_poly.entity_id
_entity_poly.type
_entity_poly.pdbx_seq_one_letter_code
_entity_poly.pdbx_strand_id
1 'polypeptide(L)'
;MVKYRLMRRRQRRGAMLILILVMLVGFLATVAFSVDIAHMHLSRTELRSATDAASQAASQELSKSFDTSLAIRKGQEIALLNRVNGQPLQLESGDFEFGRSDLDADGRFVFRRGETPLNTVRVTGRRTSDSASGAIPLLFGNILGFSTFEPEMTAAATYIERDVILVVDRSGSMRGSKFADLQTAIGVFVATLNTTPVNEQVGLASYSQFATEDVALTANLVEVTDGLSALVTSGRTSISRGMRAGEAIMLDGRDQEFVERTMIVMTDGLHNEGPEPSTVATDLAASQIQIHTITFGSGADQDRMRTVAQIGGGKHFHALSAAELTEAYREIALTLGTVITE
;
A
#
# COMPACT_ATOMS: atom_id res chain seq x y z
N MET A 1 8.91 -88.21 -59.33
CA MET A 1 9.92 -87.25 -58.82
C MET A 1 9.29 -85.86 -58.77
N VAL A 2 8.77 -85.43 -57.62
CA VAL A 2 8.00 -84.18 -57.47
C VAL A 2 8.93 -83.07 -56.98
N LYS A 3 9.09 -81.99 -57.77
CA LYS A 3 9.87 -80.80 -57.39
C LYS A 3 8.99 -79.81 -56.63
N TYR A 4 9.21 -79.66 -55.32
CA TYR A 4 8.63 -78.56 -54.54
C TYR A 4 9.38 -77.25 -54.83
N ARG A 5 8.66 -76.27 -55.39
CA ARG A 5 9.18 -74.92 -55.67
C ARG A 5 9.01 -74.06 -54.41
N LEU A 6 10.07 -73.90 -53.63
CA LEU A 6 10.10 -73.01 -52.46
C LEU A 6 9.90 -71.55 -52.88
N MET A 7 8.74 -70.96 -52.57
CA MET A 7 8.51 -69.53 -52.68
C MET A 7 9.40 -68.78 -51.68
N ARG A 8 10.39 -68.03 -52.19
CA ARG A 8 11.20 -67.10 -51.40
C ARG A 8 10.30 -66.00 -50.83
N ARG A 9 9.99 -66.06 -49.53
CA ARG A 9 9.45 -64.91 -48.77
C ARG A 9 10.50 -63.79 -48.80
N ARG A 10 10.22 -62.73 -49.55
CA ARG A 10 11.04 -61.51 -49.62
C ARG A 10 11.00 -60.83 -48.23
N GLN A 11 12.02 -61.07 -47.40
CA GLN A 11 12.15 -60.47 -46.07
C GLN A 11 12.34 -58.95 -46.19
N ARG A 12 11.31 -58.17 -45.89
CA ARG A 12 11.35 -56.70 -45.74
C ARG A 12 12.01 -56.30 -44.41
N ARG A 13 13.27 -56.69 -44.17
CA ARG A 13 13.94 -56.51 -42.86
C ARG A 13 14.75 -55.21 -42.70
N GLY A 14 14.95 -54.42 -43.76
CA GLY A 14 15.70 -53.16 -43.67
C GLY A 14 14.86 -51.89 -43.48
N ALA A 15 13.72 -51.78 -44.16
CA ALA A 15 12.90 -50.56 -44.15
C ALA A 15 12.29 -50.25 -42.76
N MET A 16 11.93 -51.29 -42.00
CA MET A 16 11.41 -51.13 -40.63
C MET A 16 12.46 -50.56 -39.67
N LEU A 17 13.74 -50.94 -39.80
CA LEU A 17 14.81 -50.41 -38.96
C LEU A 17 15.03 -48.90 -39.20
N ILE A 18 15.00 -48.47 -40.47
CA ILE A 18 15.12 -47.06 -40.83
C ILE A 18 13.95 -46.26 -40.27
N LEU A 19 12.72 -46.78 -40.40
CA LEU A 19 11.53 -46.14 -39.86
C LEU A 19 11.59 -46.01 -38.32
N ILE A 20 12.00 -47.08 -37.62
CA ILE A 20 12.15 -47.06 -36.16
C ILE A 20 13.19 -46.02 -35.74
N LEU A 21 14.31 -45.91 -36.45
CA LEU A 21 15.37 -44.95 -36.12
C LEU A 21 14.87 -43.50 -36.30
N VAL A 22 14.16 -43.21 -37.38
CA VAL A 22 13.55 -41.90 -37.60
C VAL A 22 12.50 -41.58 -36.53
N MET A 23 11.64 -42.54 -36.19
CA MET A 23 10.64 -42.37 -35.13
C MET A 23 11.27 -42.18 -33.75
N LEU A 24 12.36 -42.90 -33.45
CA LEU A 24 13.08 -42.77 -32.19
C LEU A 24 13.73 -41.38 -32.06
N VAL A 25 14.35 -40.87 -33.13
CA VAL A 25 14.90 -39.51 -33.15
C VAL A 25 13.78 -38.48 -32.96
N GLY A 26 12.65 -38.64 -33.65
CA GLY A 26 11.48 -37.78 -33.48
C GLY A 26 10.95 -37.80 -32.04
N PHE A 27 10.85 -38.99 -31.43
CA PHE A 27 10.41 -39.15 -30.05
C PHE A 27 11.39 -38.53 -29.04
N LEU A 28 12.70 -38.72 -29.22
CA LEU A 28 13.71 -38.07 -28.37
C LEU A 28 13.65 -36.56 -28.48
N ALA A 29 13.41 -36.01 -29.68
CA ALA A 29 13.24 -34.58 -29.88
C ALA A 29 12.00 -34.02 -29.15
N THR A 30 10.87 -34.72 -29.17
CA THR A 30 9.66 -34.28 -28.44
C THR A 30 9.84 -34.37 -26.92
N VAL A 31 10.53 -35.40 -26.42
CA VAL A 31 10.86 -35.52 -24.99
C VAL A 31 11.79 -34.39 -24.56
N ALA A 32 12.87 -34.14 -25.30
CA ALA A 32 13.82 -33.05 -25.05
C ALA A 32 13.10 -31.69 -24.95
N PHE A 33 12.25 -31.40 -25.93
CA PHE A 33 11.45 -30.17 -25.94
C PHE A 33 10.48 -30.08 -24.76
N SER A 34 9.82 -31.18 -24.41
CA SER A 34 8.89 -31.23 -23.27
C SER A 34 9.61 -30.97 -21.94
N VAL A 35 10.81 -31.51 -21.77
CA VAL A 35 11.65 -31.29 -20.59
C VAL A 35 12.09 -29.83 -20.49
N ASP A 36 12.55 -29.23 -21.59
CA ASP A 36 12.95 -27.82 -21.61
C ASP A 36 11.77 -26.88 -21.30
N ILE A 37 10.57 -27.15 -21.86
CA ILE A 37 9.34 -26.39 -21.52
C ILE A 37 9.01 -26.51 -20.04
N ALA A 38 9.01 -27.73 -19.49
CA ALA A 38 8.72 -27.94 -18.07
C ALA A 38 9.72 -27.18 -17.19
N HIS A 39 11.01 -27.23 -17.56
CA HIS A 39 12.08 -26.52 -16.87
C HIS A 39 11.92 -24.98 -16.93
N MET A 40 11.53 -24.44 -18.09
CA MET A 40 11.24 -23.01 -18.25
C MET A 40 10.05 -22.56 -17.38
N HIS A 41 8.96 -23.34 -17.34
CA HIS A 41 7.80 -23.02 -16.52
C HIS A 41 8.09 -23.11 -15.02
N LEU A 42 8.83 -24.13 -14.59
CA LEU A 42 9.28 -24.25 -13.20
C LEU A 42 10.13 -23.04 -12.82
N SER A 43 11.15 -22.73 -13.62
CA SER A 43 12.06 -21.61 -13.38
C SER A 43 11.32 -20.26 -13.31
N ARG A 44 10.32 -20.04 -14.18
CA ARG A 44 9.49 -18.82 -14.14
C ARG A 44 8.64 -18.75 -12.88
N THR A 45 8.12 -19.88 -12.42
CA THR A 45 7.30 -19.95 -11.19
C THR A 45 8.15 -19.70 -9.96
N GLU A 46 9.34 -20.32 -9.88
CA GLU A 46 10.31 -20.07 -8.82
C GLU A 46 10.77 -18.60 -8.81
N LEU A 47 11.07 -18.03 -9.98
CA LEU A 47 11.45 -16.62 -10.09
C LEU A 47 10.34 -15.68 -9.61
N ARG A 48 9.09 -15.94 -9.99
CA ARG A 48 7.94 -15.18 -9.49
C ARG A 48 7.87 -15.25 -7.97
N SER A 49 7.87 -16.46 -7.40
CA SER A 49 7.79 -16.64 -5.95
C SER A 49 8.94 -15.96 -5.20
N ALA A 50 10.16 -16.01 -5.73
CA ALA A 50 11.33 -15.38 -5.13
C ALA A 50 11.24 -13.84 -5.18
N THR A 51 10.77 -13.30 -6.31
CA THR A 51 10.61 -11.84 -6.52
C THR A 51 9.48 -11.30 -5.64
N ASP A 52 8.35 -12.01 -5.56
CA ASP A 52 7.22 -11.66 -4.68
C ASP A 52 7.69 -11.61 -3.21
N ALA A 53 8.38 -12.65 -2.74
CA ALA A 53 8.93 -12.71 -1.39
C ALA A 53 9.92 -11.57 -1.10
N ALA A 54 10.80 -11.24 -2.05
CA ALA A 54 11.75 -10.13 -1.91
C ALA A 54 11.04 -8.77 -1.83
N SER A 55 10.04 -8.53 -2.69
CA SER A 55 9.24 -7.29 -2.67
C SER A 55 8.47 -7.13 -1.35
N GLN A 56 7.82 -8.20 -0.88
CA GLN A 56 7.07 -8.21 0.37
C GLN A 56 7.99 -7.93 1.57
N ALA A 57 9.16 -8.55 1.61
CA ALA A 57 10.11 -8.35 2.70
C ALA A 57 10.70 -6.94 2.71
N ALA A 58 11.03 -6.40 1.53
CA ALA A 58 11.50 -5.03 1.39
C ALA A 58 10.43 -4.02 1.81
N SER A 59 9.17 -4.21 1.37
CA SER A 59 8.03 -3.37 1.77
C SER A 59 7.77 -3.43 3.28
N GLN A 60 7.84 -4.61 3.89
CA GLN A 60 7.64 -4.76 5.33
C GLN A 60 8.75 -4.07 6.14
N GLU A 61 10.00 -4.12 5.67
CA GLU A 61 11.11 -3.42 6.30
C GLU A 61 11.00 -1.90 6.11
N LEU A 62 10.54 -1.44 4.95
CA LEU A 62 10.32 -0.02 4.69
C LEU A 62 9.27 0.58 5.62
N SER A 63 8.16 -0.13 5.82
CA SER A 63 7.10 0.21 6.79
C SER A 63 7.63 0.36 8.22
N LYS A 64 8.63 -0.43 8.64
CA LYS A 64 9.14 -0.39 10.02
C LYS A 64 10.26 0.63 10.23
N SER A 65 11.17 0.71 9.26
CA SER A 65 12.44 1.42 9.41
C SER A 65 12.43 2.80 8.76
N PHE A 66 11.52 3.05 7.81
CA PHE A 66 11.52 4.25 6.99
C PHE A 66 12.88 4.51 6.30
N ASP A 67 13.61 3.43 5.96
CA ASP A 67 14.92 3.50 5.32
C ASP A 67 14.96 2.57 4.10
N THR A 68 15.10 3.17 2.92
CA THR A 68 15.18 2.45 1.64
C THR A 68 16.39 1.53 1.55
N SER A 69 17.51 1.89 2.19
CA SER A 69 18.72 1.06 2.20
C SER A 69 18.54 -0.20 3.06
N LEU A 70 17.85 -0.08 4.19
CA LEU A 70 17.46 -1.24 5.01
C LEU A 70 16.48 -2.14 4.26
N ALA A 71 15.49 -1.55 3.58
CA ALA A 71 14.54 -2.28 2.75
C ALA A 71 15.21 -3.07 1.61
N ILE A 72 16.15 -2.46 0.88
CA ILE A 72 16.95 -3.16 -0.16
C ILE A 72 17.70 -4.34 0.46
N ARG A 73 18.42 -4.13 1.56
CA ARG A 73 19.17 -5.21 2.22
C ARG A 73 18.26 -6.37 2.63
N LYS A 74 17.08 -6.07 3.16
CA LYS A 74 16.12 -7.10 3.56
C LYS A 74 15.55 -7.86 2.37
N GLY A 75 15.19 -7.15 1.29
CA GLY A 75 14.76 -7.77 0.05
C GLY A 75 15.83 -8.69 -0.56
N GLN A 76 17.09 -8.25 -0.57
CA GLN A 76 18.23 -9.05 -1.03
C GLN A 76 18.45 -10.29 -0.16
N GLU A 77 18.38 -10.16 1.17
CA GLU A 77 18.49 -11.29 2.09
C GLU A 77 17.45 -12.37 1.78
N ILE A 78 16.18 -11.98 1.62
CA ILE A 78 15.10 -12.92 1.31
C ILE A 78 15.24 -13.50 -0.11
N ALA A 79 15.69 -12.71 -1.09
CA ALA A 79 15.97 -13.23 -2.42
C ALA A 79 17.03 -14.34 -2.40
N LEU A 80 18.11 -14.17 -1.62
CA LEU A 80 19.17 -15.17 -1.49
C LEU A 80 18.71 -16.48 -0.81
N LEU A 81 17.69 -16.42 0.05
CA LEU A 81 17.09 -17.61 0.65
C LEU A 81 16.21 -18.40 -0.32
N ASN A 82 15.73 -17.74 -1.38
CA ASN A 82 14.90 -18.36 -2.41
C ASN A 82 15.75 -18.86 -3.58
N ARG A 83 15.43 -20.05 -4.08
CA ARG A 83 16.16 -20.67 -5.20
C ARG A 83 15.36 -20.57 -6.48
N VAL A 84 16.05 -20.25 -7.56
CA VAL A 84 15.53 -20.28 -8.93
C VAL A 84 16.46 -21.16 -9.74
N ASN A 85 15.95 -22.23 -10.32
CA ASN A 85 16.75 -23.27 -10.97
C ASN A 85 17.91 -23.74 -10.08
N GLY A 86 17.62 -24.02 -8.81
CA GLY A 86 18.59 -24.55 -7.83
C GLY A 86 19.64 -23.56 -7.30
N GLN A 87 19.72 -22.33 -7.82
CA GLN A 87 20.66 -21.29 -7.40
C GLN A 87 19.94 -20.16 -6.64
N PRO A 88 20.57 -19.51 -5.65
CA PRO A 88 20.03 -18.32 -4.99
C PRO A 88 19.71 -17.20 -5.99
N LEU A 89 18.59 -16.51 -5.80
CA LEU A 89 18.31 -15.29 -6.55
C LEU A 89 19.15 -14.14 -5.97
N GLN A 90 19.98 -13.54 -6.82
CA GLN A 90 20.81 -12.39 -6.49
C GLN A 90 20.18 -11.16 -7.13
N LEU A 91 19.90 -10.16 -6.30
CA LEU A 91 19.32 -8.89 -6.73
C LEU A 91 20.32 -7.77 -6.45
N GLU A 92 20.45 -6.85 -7.39
CA GLU A 92 21.24 -5.63 -7.26
C GLU A 92 20.38 -4.54 -6.60
N SER A 93 21.01 -3.49 -6.06
CA SER A 93 20.26 -2.35 -5.51
C SER A 93 19.40 -1.65 -6.57
N GLY A 94 19.82 -1.69 -7.84
CA GLY A 94 19.08 -1.13 -8.97
C GLY A 94 17.84 -1.93 -9.37
N ASP A 95 17.68 -3.17 -8.88
CA ASP A 95 16.48 -3.98 -9.12
C ASP A 95 15.30 -3.56 -8.21
N PHE A 96 15.53 -2.65 -7.25
CA PHE A 96 14.53 -2.12 -6.33
C PHE A 96 14.13 -0.69 -6.73
N GLU A 97 12.84 -0.47 -6.86
CA GLU A 97 12.26 0.83 -7.11
C GLU A 97 11.24 1.17 -6.02
N PHE A 98 11.36 2.38 -5.49
CA PHE A 98 10.46 2.92 -4.47
C PHE A 98 9.55 3.97 -5.10
N GLY A 99 8.31 4.04 -4.61
CA GLY A 99 7.34 5.01 -5.07
C GLY A 99 5.99 4.84 -4.42
N ARG A 100 5.00 5.53 -5.00
CA ARG A 100 3.61 5.53 -4.57
C ARG A 100 2.78 4.64 -5.47
N SER A 101 1.96 3.77 -4.91
CA SER A 101 0.84 3.15 -5.61
C SER A 101 -0.46 3.61 -5.00
N ASP A 102 -1.36 4.08 -5.86
CA ASP A 102 -2.76 4.31 -5.53
C ASP A 102 -3.62 3.41 -6.42
N LEU A 103 -4.84 3.11 -6.01
CA LEU A 103 -5.81 2.52 -6.92
C LEU A 103 -6.31 3.57 -7.89
N ASP A 104 -6.30 3.20 -9.17
CA ASP A 104 -6.98 3.93 -10.23
C ASP A 104 -8.50 3.67 -10.18
N ALA A 105 -9.27 4.43 -10.96
CA ALA A 105 -10.73 4.33 -11.05
C ALA A 105 -11.23 2.90 -11.37
N ASP A 106 -10.40 2.06 -11.98
CA ASP A 106 -10.71 0.65 -12.28
C ASP A 106 -10.36 -0.33 -11.14
N GLY A 107 -9.98 0.16 -9.95
CA GLY A 107 -9.55 -0.67 -8.83
C GLY A 107 -8.21 -1.37 -9.06
N ARG A 108 -7.32 -0.78 -9.88
CA ARG A 108 -5.97 -1.29 -10.14
C ARG A 108 -4.93 -0.43 -9.46
N PHE A 109 -3.99 -1.04 -8.72
CA PHE A 109 -2.84 -0.32 -8.17
C PHE A 109 -1.90 0.13 -9.30
N VAL A 110 -1.70 1.44 -9.42
CA VAL A 110 -0.79 2.04 -10.40
C VAL A 110 0.44 2.57 -9.67
N PHE A 111 1.58 1.93 -9.90
CA PHE A 111 2.85 2.35 -9.33
C PHE A 111 3.43 3.56 -10.07
N ARG A 112 3.74 4.62 -9.31
CA ARG A 112 4.42 5.83 -9.75
C ARG A 112 5.75 5.96 -9.00
N ARG A 113 6.84 5.84 -9.76
CA ARG A 113 8.20 5.79 -9.22
C ARG A 113 8.60 7.14 -8.64
N GLY A 114 9.15 7.14 -7.42
CA GLY A 114 9.69 8.33 -6.75
C GLY A 114 8.64 9.33 -6.26
N GLU A 115 7.35 9.02 -6.36
CA GLU A 115 6.30 9.82 -5.75
C GLU A 115 6.14 9.47 -4.27
N THR A 116 5.85 10.48 -3.45
CA THR A 116 5.63 10.34 -2.00
C THR A 116 4.13 10.33 -1.66
N PRO A 117 3.73 9.61 -0.59
CA PRO A 117 4.58 8.78 0.26
C PRO A 117 5.03 7.49 -0.44
N LEU A 118 6.24 7.04 -0.11
CA LEU A 118 6.89 5.81 -0.58
C LEU A 118 6.21 4.59 0.04
N ASN A 119 5.01 4.29 -0.42
CA ASN A 119 4.17 3.23 0.13
C ASN A 119 4.38 1.87 -0.60
N THR A 120 5.13 1.86 -1.71
CA THR A 120 5.32 0.67 -2.55
C THR A 120 6.78 0.40 -2.84
N VAL A 121 7.16 -0.88 -2.76
CA VAL A 121 8.44 -1.40 -3.23
C VAL A 121 8.21 -2.33 -4.42
N ARG A 122 8.74 -1.94 -5.59
CA ARG A 122 8.73 -2.74 -6.81
C ARG A 122 10.10 -3.37 -7.01
N VAL A 123 10.14 -4.69 -7.18
CA VAL A 123 11.35 -5.48 -7.34
C VAL A 123 11.33 -6.20 -8.68
N THR A 124 12.45 -6.17 -9.38
CA THR A 124 12.62 -6.84 -10.67
C THR A 124 13.60 -8.00 -10.54
N GLY A 125 13.07 -9.22 -10.49
CA GLY A 125 13.87 -10.44 -10.50
C GLY A 125 14.30 -10.80 -11.92
N ARG A 126 15.62 -10.78 -12.18
CA ARG A 126 16.20 -11.06 -13.51
C ARG A 126 17.05 -12.32 -13.50
N ARG A 127 16.77 -13.24 -14.43
CA ARG A 127 17.63 -14.37 -14.78
C ARG A 127 18.09 -14.25 -16.23
N THR A 128 18.69 -13.11 -16.54
CA THR A 128 19.18 -12.73 -17.87
C THR A 128 20.70 -12.82 -17.89
N SER A 129 21.31 -12.78 -19.07
CA SER A 129 22.78 -12.87 -19.20
C SER A 129 23.54 -11.70 -18.57
N ASP A 130 22.89 -10.55 -18.40
CA ASP A 130 23.39 -9.34 -17.77
C ASP A 130 23.07 -9.23 -16.26
N SER A 131 22.29 -10.16 -15.69
CA SER A 131 21.97 -10.12 -14.26
C SER A 131 23.01 -10.84 -13.40
N ALA A 132 23.10 -10.47 -12.12
CA ALA A 132 23.98 -11.12 -11.15
C ALA A 132 23.73 -12.64 -11.00
N SER A 133 22.49 -13.09 -11.24
CA SER A 133 22.13 -14.51 -11.21
C SER A 133 22.37 -15.26 -12.53
N GLY A 134 22.64 -14.55 -13.62
CA GLY A 134 22.85 -15.11 -14.94
C GLY A 134 21.63 -15.80 -15.56
N ALA A 135 21.77 -16.09 -16.86
CA ALA A 135 20.77 -16.80 -17.65
C ALA A 135 20.59 -18.26 -17.22
N ILE A 136 19.42 -18.83 -17.49
CA ILE A 136 19.10 -20.22 -17.16
C ILE A 136 19.53 -21.12 -18.33
N PRO A 137 20.49 -22.04 -18.16
CA PRO A 137 20.84 -22.98 -19.22
C PRO A 137 19.70 -23.97 -19.46
N LEU A 138 19.38 -24.23 -20.73
CA LEU A 138 18.44 -25.27 -21.14
C LEU A 138 19.16 -26.63 -21.22
N LEU A 139 18.43 -27.71 -20.95
CA LEU A 139 19.00 -29.06 -20.90
C LEU A 139 19.28 -29.60 -22.32
N PHE A 140 18.39 -29.31 -23.26
CA PHE A 140 18.50 -29.75 -24.66
C PHE A 140 18.50 -28.60 -25.67
N GLY A 141 18.60 -27.35 -25.20
CA GLY A 141 18.55 -26.15 -26.03
C GLY A 141 19.59 -26.10 -27.16
N ASN A 142 20.75 -26.73 -26.98
CA ASN A 142 21.79 -26.86 -28.00
C ASN A 142 21.34 -27.60 -29.27
N ILE A 143 20.31 -28.45 -29.18
CA ILE A 143 19.73 -29.17 -30.33
C ILE A 143 18.86 -28.24 -31.18
N LEU A 144 18.30 -27.18 -30.58
CA LEU A 144 17.34 -26.25 -31.18
C LEU A 144 17.93 -24.87 -31.50
N GLY A 145 19.18 -24.61 -31.13
CA GLY A 145 19.89 -23.35 -31.41
C GLY A 145 19.69 -22.24 -30.36
N PHE A 146 19.03 -22.54 -29.24
CA PHE A 146 18.85 -21.61 -28.11
C PHE A 146 19.31 -22.31 -26.83
N SER A 147 20.45 -21.92 -26.26
CA SER A 147 21.04 -22.62 -25.12
C SER A 147 20.60 -22.06 -23.76
N THR A 148 19.97 -20.88 -23.74
CA THR A 148 19.59 -20.18 -22.52
C THR A 148 18.14 -19.70 -22.56
N PHE A 149 17.56 -19.60 -21.38
CA PHE A 149 16.26 -18.99 -21.10
C PHE A 149 16.47 -17.82 -20.15
N GLU A 150 15.92 -16.67 -20.51
CA GLU A 150 16.17 -15.39 -19.83
C GLU A 150 14.86 -14.78 -19.29
N PRO A 151 14.27 -15.33 -18.22
CA PRO A 151 13.05 -14.77 -17.66
C PRO A 151 13.34 -13.55 -16.78
N GLU A 152 12.41 -12.61 -16.84
CA GLU A 152 12.31 -11.44 -15.96
C GLU A 152 10.93 -11.41 -15.33
N MET A 153 10.86 -11.07 -14.05
CA MET A 153 9.61 -10.94 -13.30
C MET A 153 9.65 -9.67 -12.47
N THR A 154 8.56 -8.90 -12.52
CA THR A 154 8.38 -7.74 -11.65
C THR A 154 7.30 -8.06 -10.61
N ALA A 155 7.59 -7.79 -9.35
CA ALA A 155 6.64 -7.87 -8.25
C ALA A 155 6.59 -6.53 -7.51
N ALA A 156 5.42 -6.14 -7.02
CA ALA A 156 5.27 -4.94 -6.21
C ALA A 156 4.50 -5.28 -4.94
N ALA A 157 5.03 -4.83 -3.80
CA ALA A 157 4.37 -4.92 -2.52
C ALA A 157 4.09 -3.51 -2.00
N THR A 158 2.83 -3.25 -1.71
CA THR A 158 2.35 -1.97 -1.17
C THR A 158 2.02 -2.18 0.31
N TYR A 159 2.48 -1.27 1.15
CA TYR A 159 1.98 -1.10 2.51
C TYR A 159 1.29 0.25 2.60
N ILE A 160 0.38 0.41 3.55
CA ILE A 160 -0.30 1.67 3.75
C ILE A 160 -0.15 2.03 5.22
N GLU A 161 0.35 3.22 5.47
CA GLU A 161 0.49 3.80 6.79
C GLU A 161 -0.11 5.20 6.80
N ARG A 162 -0.93 5.46 7.83
CA ARG A 162 -1.66 6.71 7.95
C ARG A 162 -1.51 7.30 9.34
N ASP A 163 -1.29 8.60 9.37
CA ASP A 163 -1.35 9.42 10.56
C ASP A 163 -2.61 10.29 10.49
N VAL A 164 -3.51 10.13 11.46
CA VAL A 164 -4.78 10.87 11.52
C VAL A 164 -4.82 11.72 12.76
N ILE A 165 -4.96 13.03 12.60
CA ILE A 165 -5.07 13.96 13.72
C ILE A 165 -6.52 14.44 13.82
N LEU A 166 -7.13 14.20 14.97
CA LEU A 166 -8.44 14.73 15.32
C LEU A 166 -8.23 16.10 15.97
N VAL A 167 -8.77 17.15 15.35
CA VAL A 167 -8.78 18.51 15.90
C VAL A 167 -10.20 18.85 16.35
N VAL A 168 -10.43 18.85 17.66
CA VAL A 168 -11.78 18.94 18.24
C VAL A 168 -12.06 20.28 18.91
N ASP A 169 -13.26 20.80 18.65
CA ASP A 169 -13.77 22.01 19.30
C ASP A 169 -14.24 21.68 20.72
N ARG A 170 -13.68 22.38 21.71
CA ARG A 170 -14.13 22.35 23.11
C ARG A 170 -14.54 23.73 23.60
N SER A 171 -15.04 24.58 22.72
CA SER A 171 -15.56 25.90 23.06
C SER A 171 -16.85 25.82 23.90
N GLY A 172 -17.30 26.97 24.42
CA GLY A 172 -18.50 27.04 25.24
C GLY A 172 -19.80 26.59 24.54
N SER A 173 -19.87 26.66 23.20
CA SER A 173 -21.04 26.21 22.42
C SER A 173 -21.22 24.69 22.43
N MET A 174 -20.14 23.95 22.65
CA MET A 174 -20.14 22.48 22.70
C MET A 174 -20.73 21.91 23.99
N ARG A 175 -20.98 22.74 25.02
CA ARG A 175 -21.43 22.26 26.34
C ARG A 175 -22.72 21.42 26.24
N GLY A 176 -22.80 20.39 27.08
CA GLY A 176 -23.99 19.55 27.20
C GLY A 176 -23.99 18.41 26.18
N SER A 177 -25.14 18.17 25.54
CA SER A 177 -25.34 17.01 24.66
C SER A 177 -24.39 17.01 23.47
N LYS A 178 -24.05 18.19 22.91
CA LYS A 178 -23.18 18.27 21.73
C LYS A 178 -21.81 17.64 21.94
N PHE A 179 -21.19 17.89 23.09
CA PHE A 179 -19.90 17.30 23.43
C PHE A 179 -20.01 15.79 23.68
N ALA A 180 -21.10 15.34 24.32
CA ALA A 180 -21.36 13.91 24.51
C ALA A 180 -21.59 13.18 23.17
N ASP A 181 -22.26 13.84 22.22
CA ASP A 181 -22.48 13.33 20.87
C ASP A 181 -21.16 13.22 20.10
N LEU A 182 -20.28 14.23 20.22
CA LEU A 182 -18.92 14.18 19.66
C LEU A 182 -18.10 13.02 20.24
N GLN A 183 -18.15 12.83 21.57
CA GLN A 183 -17.48 11.71 22.23
C GLN A 183 -17.94 10.37 21.68
N THR A 184 -19.24 10.21 21.50
CA THR A 184 -19.84 9.00 20.92
C THR A 184 -19.38 8.80 19.47
N ALA A 185 -19.41 9.86 18.65
CA ALA A 185 -19.03 9.79 17.25
C ALA A 185 -17.54 9.44 17.05
N ILE A 186 -16.63 10.03 17.85
CA ILE A 186 -15.20 9.67 17.82
C ILE A 186 -14.98 8.25 18.35
N GLY A 187 -15.75 7.80 19.33
CA GLY A 187 -15.74 6.40 19.76
C GLY A 187 -16.05 5.43 18.62
N VAL A 188 -17.05 5.75 17.79
CA VAL A 188 -17.39 4.97 16.59
C VAL A 188 -16.30 5.08 15.52
N PHE A 189 -15.71 6.25 15.34
CA PHE A 189 -14.57 6.46 14.44
C PHE A 189 -13.41 5.52 14.78
N VAL A 190 -12.95 5.57 16.04
CA VAL A 190 -11.88 4.72 16.56
C VAL A 190 -12.23 3.24 16.46
N ALA A 191 -13.47 2.86 16.77
CA ALA A 191 -13.92 1.47 16.62
C ALA A 191 -13.90 1.01 15.15
N THR A 192 -14.22 1.90 14.21
CA THR A 192 -14.19 1.62 12.76
C THR A 192 -12.76 1.45 12.28
N LEU A 193 -11.82 2.29 12.73
CA LEU A 193 -10.39 2.11 12.42
C LEU A 193 -9.83 0.79 12.97
N ASN A 194 -10.24 0.33 14.15
CA ASN A 194 -9.81 -0.99 14.64
C ASN A 194 -10.30 -2.18 13.79
N THR A 195 -11.21 -1.95 12.82
CA THR A 195 -11.66 -2.98 11.88
C THR A 195 -10.89 -2.98 10.56
N THR A 196 -10.10 -1.93 10.27
CA THR A 196 -9.29 -1.86 9.05
C THR A 196 -7.98 -2.65 9.24
N PRO A 197 -7.43 -3.26 8.17
CA PRO A 197 -6.18 -4.01 8.22
C PRO A 197 -4.93 -3.11 8.17
N VAL A 198 -5.11 -1.79 8.26
CA VAL A 198 -4.06 -0.78 8.08
C VAL A 198 -3.51 -0.40 9.46
N ASN A 199 -2.23 -0.02 9.55
CA ASN A 199 -1.66 0.51 10.79
C ASN A 199 -1.87 2.03 10.85
N GLU A 200 -3.01 2.47 11.37
CA GLU A 200 -3.25 3.89 11.65
C GLU A 200 -2.71 4.30 13.01
N GLN A 201 -2.05 5.46 13.07
CA GLN A 201 -1.82 6.17 14.32
C GLN A 201 -2.77 7.36 14.38
N VAL A 202 -3.37 7.58 15.55
CA VAL A 202 -4.32 8.67 15.76
C VAL A 202 -3.81 9.60 16.84
N GLY A 203 -3.83 10.90 16.56
CA GLY A 203 -3.53 11.97 17.52
C GLY A 203 -4.79 12.77 17.85
N LEU A 204 -4.77 13.46 19.00
CA LEU A 204 -5.85 14.34 19.43
C LEU A 204 -5.30 15.72 19.80
N ALA A 205 -5.80 16.74 19.13
CA ALA A 205 -5.67 18.13 19.53
C ALA A 205 -7.04 18.71 19.82
N SER A 206 -7.15 19.56 20.84
CA SER A 206 -8.37 20.28 21.15
C SER A 206 -8.13 21.77 21.19
N TYR A 207 -9.19 22.54 20.96
CA TYR A 207 -9.11 23.99 20.99
C TYR A 207 -10.34 24.67 21.55
N SER A 208 -10.10 25.85 22.10
CA SER A 208 -11.09 26.83 22.51
C SER A 208 -10.54 28.23 22.20
N GLN A 209 -10.24 29.04 23.22
CA GLN A 209 -9.40 30.22 23.06
C GLN A 209 -7.93 29.83 22.85
N PHE A 210 -7.47 28.75 23.49
CA PHE A 210 -6.14 28.16 23.32
C PHE A 210 -6.28 26.76 22.76
N ALA A 211 -5.20 26.23 22.17
CA ALA A 211 -5.13 24.86 21.72
C ALA A 211 -4.19 24.04 22.61
N THR A 212 -4.48 22.75 22.71
CA THR A 212 -3.69 21.78 23.47
C THR A 212 -3.44 20.55 22.61
N GLU A 213 -2.25 19.97 22.77
CA GLU A 213 -1.86 18.70 22.17
C GLU A 213 -2.19 17.61 23.20
N ASP A 214 -3.41 17.07 23.13
CA ASP A 214 -3.95 16.24 24.20
C ASP A 214 -3.44 14.80 24.15
N VAL A 215 -3.24 14.27 22.93
CA VAL A 215 -2.70 12.92 22.70
C VAL A 215 -1.79 12.96 21.48
N ALA A 216 -0.54 12.50 21.65
CA ALA A 216 0.39 12.33 20.54
C ALA A 216 -0.08 11.20 19.59
N LEU A 217 0.51 11.09 18.41
CA LEU A 217 0.22 9.99 17.50
C LEU A 217 0.48 8.63 18.17
N THR A 218 -0.58 7.83 18.28
CA THR A 218 -0.53 6.54 18.98
C THR A 218 -1.33 5.48 18.23
N ALA A 219 -0.84 4.24 18.25
CA ALA A 219 -1.60 3.08 17.77
C ALA A 219 -2.56 2.55 18.85
N ASN A 220 -2.42 2.99 20.11
CA ASN A 220 -3.33 2.63 21.18
C ASN A 220 -4.52 3.60 21.19
N LEU A 221 -5.53 3.30 20.37
CA LEU A 221 -6.66 4.21 20.17
C LEU A 221 -7.52 4.45 21.43
N VAL A 222 -7.34 3.65 22.50
CA VAL A 222 -7.97 3.91 23.80
C VAL A 222 -7.46 5.22 24.41
N GLU A 223 -6.19 5.57 24.20
CA GLU A 223 -5.62 6.84 24.68
C GLU A 223 -6.34 8.05 24.08
N VAL A 224 -6.79 7.94 22.82
CA VAL A 224 -7.56 8.99 22.14
C VAL A 224 -8.94 9.15 22.78
N THR A 225 -9.64 8.05 23.07
CA THR A 225 -10.95 8.13 23.74
C THR A 225 -10.86 8.60 25.19
N ASP A 226 -9.79 8.24 25.89
CA ASP A 226 -9.52 8.70 27.26
C ASP A 226 -9.16 10.19 27.28
N GLY A 227 -8.28 10.63 26.37
CA GLY A 227 -7.93 12.03 26.19
C GLY A 227 -9.15 12.90 25.88
N LEU A 228 -10.04 12.42 25.00
CA LEU A 228 -11.30 13.10 24.68
C LEU A 228 -12.25 13.17 25.88
N SER A 229 -12.27 12.14 26.72
CA SER A 229 -13.10 12.09 27.94
C SER A 229 -12.64 13.07 29.02
N ALA A 230 -11.36 13.44 29.01
CA ALA A 230 -10.77 14.37 29.96
C ALA A 230 -10.98 15.86 29.59
N LEU A 231 -11.43 16.16 28.37
CA LEU A 231 -11.56 17.53 27.91
C LEU A 231 -12.70 18.28 28.61
N VAL A 232 -12.46 19.56 28.88
CA VAL A 232 -13.45 20.46 29.49
C VAL A 232 -13.84 21.54 28.49
N THR A 233 -15.15 21.65 28.25
CA THR A 233 -15.73 22.64 27.34
C THR A 233 -15.76 24.03 27.98
N SER A 234 -15.10 25.00 27.35
CA SER A 234 -15.01 26.37 27.86
C SER A 234 -14.50 27.35 26.79
N GLY A 235 -14.71 28.65 27.02
CA GLY A 235 -14.04 29.69 26.24
C GLY A 235 -14.63 29.95 24.85
N ARG A 236 -13.80 30.61 24.03
CA ARG A 236 -14.07 31.06 22.65
C ARG A 236 -13.65 30.00 21.62
N THR A 237 -13.64 30.33 20.32
CA THR A 237 -13.45 29.36 19.24
C THR A 237 -12.32 29.80 18.30
N SER A 238 -11.15 29.15 18.43
CA SER A 238 -9.95 29.41 17.63
C SER A 238 -9.53 28.18 16.80
N ILE A 239 -10.25 27.95 15.71
CA ILE A 239 -10.01 26.83 14.77
C ILE A 239 -8.55 26.80 14.30
N SER A 240 -8.00 27.96 13.93
CA SER A 240 -6.62 28.10 13.46
C SER A 240 -5.58 27.60 14.47
N ARG A 241 -5.79 27.85 15.78
CA ARG A 241 -4.89 27.35 16.83
C ARG A 241 -5.00 25.85 16.99
N GLY A 242 -6.22 25.30 16.91
CA GLY A 242 -6.43 23.85 16.90
C GLY A 242 -5.69 23.17 15.76
N MET A 243 -5.79 23.73 14.55
CA MET A 243 -5.07 23.23 13.38
C MET A 243 -3.55 23.25 13.57
N ARG A 244 -3.00 24.29 14.21
CA ARG A 244 -1.56 24.37 14.53
C ARG A 244 -1.12 23.38 15.61
N ALA A 245 -1.94 23.13 16.63
CA ALA A 245 -1.65 22.09 17.60
C ALA A 245 -1.67 20.69 16.95
N GLY A 246 -2.62 20.47 16.04
CA GLY A 246 -2.64 19.26 15.23
C GLY A 246 -1.41 19.12 14.31
N GLU A 247 -0.93 20.22 13.74
CA GLU A 247 0.32 20.27 12.97
C GLU A 247 1.52 19.85 13.81
N ALA A 248 1.63 20.37 15.03
CA ALA A 248 2.75 20.07 15.94
C ALA A 248 2.82 18.56 16.25
N ILE A 249 1.69 17.93 16.60
CA ILE A 249 1.61 16.48 16.81
C ILE A 249 2.04 15.71 15.56
N MET A 250 1.63 16.17 14.37
CA MET A 250 1.95 15.51 13.11
C MET A 250 3.44 15.62 12.75
N LEU A 251 4.08 16.75 13.07
CA LEU A 251 5.49 16.99 12.81
C LEU A 251 6.41 16.19 13.74
N ASP A 252 5.95 15.89 14.95
CA ASP A 252 6.63 15.00 15.90
C ASP A 252 6.41 13.50 15.59
N GLY A 253 5.57 13.21 14.59
CA GLY A 253 5.22 11.87 14.14
C GLY A 253 6.18 11.26 13.10
N ARG A 254 5.63 10.37 12.26
CA ARG A 254 6.37 9.69 11.18
C ARG A 254 6.61 10.63 10.01
N ASP A 255 7.69 10.44 9.26
CA ASP A 255 8.06 11.31 8.13
C ASP A 255 7.03 11.22 6.97
N GLN A 256 6.63 12.38 6.42
CA GLN A 256 5.71 12.50 5.29
C GLN A 256 6.17 11.76 4.03
N GLU A 257 7.47 11.48 3.92
CA GLU A 257 7.98 10.66 2.83
C GLU A 257 7.42 9.23 2.86
N PHE A 258 6.92 8.74 4.00
CA PHE A 258 6.47 7.34 4.15
C PHE A 258 5.02 7.16 4.59
N VAL A 259 4.38 8.20 5.13
CA VAL A 259 3.01 8.10 5.66
C VAL A 259 2.06 9.13 5.03
N GLU A 260 0.81 8.73 4.83
CA GLU A 260 -0.25 9.67 4.48
C GLU A 260 -0.73 10.40 5.73
N ARG A 261 -0.72 11.74 5.69
CA ARG A 261 -1.09 12.59 6.82
C ARG A 261 -2.46 13.20 6.59
N THR A 262 -3.39 12.94 7.51
CA THR A 262 -4.75 13.47 7.46
C THR A 262 -5.09 14.22 8.74
N MET A 263 -5.69 15.39 8.61
CA MET A 263 -6.26 16.18 9.70
C MET A 263 -7.77 16.25 9.56
N ILE A 264 -8.51 15.92 10.63
CA ILE A 264 -9.96 16.04 10.69
C ILE A 264 -10.30 17.15 11.67
N VAL A 265 -10.78 18.28 11.16
CA VAL A 265 -11.11 19.46 11.95
C VAL A 265 -12.61 19.54 12.18
N MET A 266 -13.03 19.46 13.44
CA MET A 266 -14.42 19.57 13.85
C MET A 266 -14.70 20.92 14.51
N THR A 267 -15.84 21.55 14.20
CA THR A 267 -16.34 22.74 14.89
C THR A 267 -17.86 22.80 14.96
N ASP A 268 -18.42 23.39 16.01
CA ASP A 268 -19.88 23.62 16.16
C ASP A 268 -20.28 25.10 16.13
N GLY A 269 -19.31 25.98 15.92
CA GLY A 269 -19.45 27.40 16.12
C GLY A 269 -18.74 28.25 15.08
N LEU A 270 -18.67 29.55 15.37
CA LEU A 270 -18.04 30.55 14.51
C LEU A 270 -16.64 30.84 15.01
N HIS A 271 -15.65 30.71 14.10
CA HIS A 271 -14.30 31.17 14.36
C HIS A 271 -14.30 32.65 14.77
N ASN A 272 -13.69 32.96 15.91
CA ASN A 272 -13.77 34.30 16.49
C ASN A 272 -12.50 34.74 17.23
N GLU A 273 -11.41 33.97 17.07
CA GLU A 273 -10.12 34.18 17.72
C GLU A 273 -8.97 33.65 16.84
N GLY A 274 -7.95 34.48 16.63
CA GLY A 274 -6.74 34.09 15.90
C GLY A 274 -6.79 34.40 14.39
N PRO A 275 -5.77 33.96 13.63
CA PRO A 275 -5.72 34.12 12.19
C PRO A 275 -6.82 33.33 11.48
N GLU A 276 -7.16 33.76 10.26
CA GLU A 276 -8.13 33.06 9.43
C GLU A 276 -7.73 31.60 9.17
N PRO A 277 -8.62 30.60 9.44
CA PRO A 277 -8.32 29.19 9.28
C PRO A 277 -7.86 28.80 7.87
N SER A 278 -8.33 29.51 6.83
CA SER A 278 -7.90 29.31 5.44
C SER A 278 -6.40 29.56 5.24
N THR A 279 -5.81 30.48 6.01
CA THR A 279 -4.37 30.74 5.96
C THR A 279 -3.60 29.54 6.50
N VAL A 280 -4.01 29.01 7.65
CA VAL A 280 -3.38 27.81 8.24
C VAL A 280 -3.59 26.59 7.36
N ALA A 281 -4.77 26.46 6.73
CA ALA A 281 -5.04 25.39 5.78
C ALA A 281 -4.07 25.40 4.59
N THR A 282 -3.68 26.59 4.12
CA THR A 282 -2.73 26.74 3.00
C THR A 282 -1.35 26.23 3.39
N ASP A 283 -0.90 26.57 4.60
CA ASP A 283 0.41 26.13 5.11
C ASP A 283 0.42 24.61 5.32
N LEU A 284 -0.64 24.04 5.87
CA LEU A 284 -0.79 22.59 6.07
C LEU A 284 -0.84 21.82 4.75
N ALA A 285 -1.53 22.36 3.74
CA ALA A 285 -1.58 21.77 2.40
C ALA A 285 -0.18 21.76 1.75
N ALA A 286 0.62 22.80 1.96
CA ALA A 286 2.01 22.84 1.50
C ALA A 286 2.89 21.76 2.17
N SER A 287 2.54 21.33 3.38
CA SER A 287 3.15 20.21 4.11
C SER A 287 2.51 18.85 3.79
N GLN A 288 1.77 18.74 2.68
CA GLN A 288 1.10 17.51 2.22
C GLN A 288 0.12 16.90 3.24
N ILE A 289 -0.48 17.71 4.11
CA ILE A 289 -1.51 17.27 5.06
C ILE A 289 -2.89 17.45 4.41
N GLN A 290 -3.62 16.35 4.24
CA GLN A 290 -5.00 16.40 3.77
C GLN A 290 -5.93 16.88 4.90
N ILE A 291 -6.86 17.79 4.62
CA ILE A 291 -7.73 18.37 5.65
C ILE A 291 -9.20 18.06 5.35
N HIS A 292 -9.81 17.25 6.20
CA HIS A 292 -11.27 17.08 6.25
C HIS A 292 -11.85 18.01 7.31
N THR A 293 -13.04 18.54 7.05
CA THR A 293 -13.74 19.37 8.03
C THR A 293 -15.13 18.83 8.32
N ILE A 294 -15.53 18.93 9.59
CA ILE A 294 -16.86 18.55 10.06
C ILE A 294 -17.46 19.75 10.79
N THR A 295 -18.64 20.16 10.37
CA THR A 295 -19.42 21.17 11.10
C THR A 295 -20.59 20.54 11.81
N PHE A 296 -20.86 20.96 13.04
CA PHE A 296 -21.91 20.38 13.87
C PHE A 296 -22.92 21.41 14.39
N GLY A 297 -24.19 21.16 14.12
CA GLY A 297 -25.30 22.03 14.51
C GLY A 297 -25.51 23.22 13.56
N SER A 298 -26.68 23.85 13.70
CA SER A 298 -27.15 24.88 12.76
C SER A 298 -26.38 26.21 12.79
N GLY A 299 -25.57 26.45 13.82
CA GLY A 299 -24.84 27.71 14.01
C GLY A 299 -23.40 27.71 13.48
N ALA A 300 -22.93 26.61 12.89
CA ALA A 300 -21.56 26.47 12.42
C ALA A 300 -21.33 27.15 11.06
N ASP A 301 -20.14 27.71 10.85
CA ASP A 301 -19.74 28.37 9.59
C ASP A 301 -19.36 27.34 8.51
N GLN A 302 -20.37 26.80 7.82
CA GLN A 302 -20.19 25.78 6.79
C GLN A 302 -19.36 26.27 5.60
N ASP A 303 -19.55 27.52 5.16
CA ASP A 303 -18.86 28.04 3.98
C ASP A 303 -17.36 28.23 4.24
N ARG A 304 -17.00 28.70 5.44
CA ARG A 304 -15.59 28.76 5.87
C ARG A 304 -14.97 27.37 5.93
N MET A 305 -15.65 26.41 6.55
CA MET A 305 -15.11 25.07 6.72
C MET A 305 -15.05 24.29 5.41
N ARG A 306 -15.95 24.56 4.46
CA ARG A 306 -15.86 24.06 3.09
C ARG A 306 -14.63 24.60 2.37
N THR A 307 -14.35 25.89 2.53
CA THR A 307 -13.13 26.51 1.98
C THR A 307 -11.86 25.89 2.58
N VAL A 308 -11.82 25.67 3.89
CA VAL A 308 -10.69 25.01 4.57
C VAL A 308 -10.46 23.60 4.03
N ALA A 309 -11.51 22.79 3.91
CA ALA A 309 -11.39 21.44 3.34
C ALA A 309 -10.92 21.46 1.89
N GLN A 310 -11.42 22.39 1.08
CA GLN A 310 -10.99 22.53 -0.32
C GLN A 310 -9.51 22.90 -0.44
N ILE A 311 -9.02 23.82 0.39
CA ILE A 311 -7.60 24.19 0.41
C ILE A 311 -6.74 22.98 0.79
N GLY A 312 -7.16 22.21 1.79
CA GLY A 312 -6.47 21.00 2.22
C GLY A 312 -6.74 19.75 1.36
N GLY A 313 -7.39 19.88 0.20
CA GLY A 313 -7.67 18.75 -0.69
C GLY A 313 -8.56 17.65 -0.10
N GLY A 314 -9.34 17.95 0.94
CA GLY A 314 -10.25 17.02 1.60
C GLY A 314 -11.73 17.36 1.37
N LYS A 315 -12.58 16.71 2.17
CA LYS A 315 -14.04 16.84 2.10
C LYS A 315 -14.60 17.58 3.32
N HIS A 316 -15.69 18.30 3.10
CA HIS A 316 -16.46 18.95 4.13
C HIS A 316 -17.75 18.18 4.41
N PHE A 317 -18.03 17.94 5.69
CA PHE A 317 -19.24 17.30 6.19
C PHE A 317 -20.01 18.26 7.11
N HIS A 318 -21.33 18.15 7.07
CA HIS A 318 -22.21 18.89 7.96
C HIS A 318 -23.16 17.92 8.65
N ALA A 319 -23.27 18.04 9.98
CA ALA A 319 -24.15 17.24 10.80
C ALA A 319 -25.07 18.15 11.63
N LEU A 320 -26.37 17.88 11.59
CA LEU A 320 -27.38 18.52 12.43
C LEU A 320 -27.75 17.67 13.65
N SER A 321 -27.41 16.39 13.64
CA SER A 321 -27.73 15.42 14.68
C SER A 321 -26.53 14.54 15.06
N ALA A 322 -26.60 13.90 16.23
CA ALA A 322 -25.58 12.95 16.69
C ALA A 322 -25.39 11.77 15.72
N ALA A 323 -26.48 11.32 15.09
CA ALA A 323 -26.45 10.24 14.11
C ALA A 323 -25.70 10.66 12.83
N GLU A 324 -25.97 11.87 12.32
CA GLU A 324 -25.24 12.43 11.17
C GLU A 324 -23.77 12.68 11.49
N LEU A 325 -23.45 13.13 12.71
CA LEU A 325 -22.06 13.32 13.14
C LEU A 325 -21.30 11.99 13.17
N THR A 326 -21.94 10.95 13.71
CA THR A 326 -21.38 9.60 13.74
C THR A 326 -21.16 9.06 12.33
N GLU A 327 -22.11 9.29 11.43
CA GLU A 327 -21.99 8.84 10.05
C GLU A 327 -20.90 9.60 9.29
N ALA A 328 -20.75 10.91 9.49
CA ALA A 328 -19.66 11.69 8.90
C ALA A 328 -18.28 11.15 9.31
N TYR A 329 -18.09 10.87 10.60
CA TYR A 329 -16.85 10.25 11.08
C TYR A 329 -16.67 8.84 10.52
N ARG A 330 -17.71 8.01 10.47
CA ARG A 330 -17.64 6.68 9.86
C ARG A 330 -17.27 6.76 8.38
N GLU A 331 -17.89 7.65 7.61
CA GLU A 331 -17.58 7.83 6.20
C GLU A 331 -16.11 8.24 6.03
N ILE A 332 -15.61 9.17 6.84
CA ILE A 332 -14.18 9.52 6.82
C ILE A 332 -13.33 8.29 7.15
N ALA A 333 -13.61 7.55 8.23
CA ALA A 333 -12.87 6.33 8.57
C ALA A 333 -12.88 5.30 7.44
N LEU A 334 -14.01 5.13 6.74
CA LEU A 334 -14.13 4.23 5.61
C LEU A 334 -13.37 4.74 4.40
N THR A 335 -13.43 6.03 4.06
CA THR A 335 -12.64 6.62 2.96
C THR A 335 -11.15 6.64 3.27
N LEU A 336 -10.78 6.66 4.55
CA LEU A 336 -9.40 6.46 4.98
C LEU A 336 -9.02 4.98 4.90
N GLY A 337 -9.92 4.04 5.18
CA GLY A 337 -9.65 2.59 5.11
C GLY A 337 -9.76 1.99 3.71
N THR A 338 -10.53 2.63 2.82
CA THR A 338 -10.77 2.22 1.44
C THR A 338 -10.15 3.25 0.52
N VAL A 339 -9.09 2.85 -0.18
CA VAL A 339 -8.84 3.47 -1.47
C VAL A 339 -10.05 3.09 -2.33
N ILE A 340 -10.89 4.07 -2.61
CA ILE A 340 -12.28 3.88 -3.02
C ILE A 340 -12.36 3.01 -4.29
N THR A 341 -12.94 1.83 -4.14
CA THR A 341 -13.62 1.10 -5.22
C THR A 341 -14.99 1.72 -5.44
N GLU A 342 -15.19 2.38 -6.58
CA GLU A 342 -16.49 2.46 -7.25
C GLU A 342 -16.40 1.73 -8.59
#